data_AF-A0A4Y1RHG6-F1
#
_entry.id   AF-A0A4Y1RHG6-F1
#
_cell.length_a   1.000
_cell.length_b   1.000
_cell.length_c   1.000
_cell.angle_alpha   90.00
_cell.angle_beta   90.00
_cell.angle_gamma   90.00
#
_symmetry.space_group_name_H-M   'P 1'
#
loop_
_entity.id
_entity.type
_entity.pdbx_description
1 polymer ?
#
loop_
_entity_poly.entity_id
_entity_poly.type
_entity_poly.pdbx_seq_one_letter_code
_entity_poly.pdbx_strand_id
1 'polypeptide(L)'
;MYLGPCVRGNGNQKKWASQCRVYLPMDASLIDKTCKQTPNYDVCVSTLNSDPRSTGADVKGLGLIMVDAVKDKATGALNKADELLKQSPGDQALLSCVKTYNEVLQNDVPQGSQAFTQGDSKSAEQGHE
;
A
#
# COMPACT_ATOMS: atom_id res chain seq x y z
N MET A 1 -18.94 -20.35 2.16
CA MET A 1 -19.05 -21.74 2.64
C MET A 1 -19.19 -21.68 4.16
N TYR A 2 -20.40 -21.91 4.66
CA TYR A 2 -20.75 -21.78 6.08
C TYR A 2 -20.33 -23.05 6.84
N LEU A 3 -19.59 -22.90 7.94
CA LEU A 3 -19.42 -23.97 8.94
C LEU A 3 -20.37 -23.66 10.10
N GLY A 4 -21.35 -24.54 10.30
CA GLY A 4 -22.43 -24.42 11.30
C GLY A 4 -21.97 -24.67 12.75
N PRO A 5 -22.87 -24.50 13.74
CA PRO A 5 -22.54 -24.66 15.15
C PRO A 5 -22.40 -26.14 15.54
N CYS A 6 -21.37 -26.46 16.35
CA CYS A 6 -21.19 -27.78 16.95
C CYS A 6 -22.30 -28.07 17.98
N VAL A 7 -23.08 -29.12 17.75
CA VAL A 7 -24.06 -29.71 18.68
C VAL A 7 -23.33 -30.53 19.76
N ARG A 8 -23.73 -30.46 21.03
CA ARG A 8 -23.22 -31.34 22.09
C ARG A 8 -24.29 -32.31 22.59
N GLY A 9 -24.05 -33.60 22.37
CA GLY A 9 -24.86 -34.72 22.84
C GLY A 9 -24.63 -35.07 24.32
N ASN A 10 -25.63 -35.72 24.91
CA ASN A 10 -25.62 -36.34 26.24
C ASN A 10 -24.72 -37.59 26.25
N GLY A 11 -23.83 -37.73 27.23
CA GLY A 11 -23.19 -39.03 27.53
C GLY A 11 -21.75 -38.95 28.02
N ASN A 12 -21.52 -39.55 29.20
CA ASN A 12 -20.25 -39.76 29.90
C ASN A 12 -19.11 -40.30 29.01
N GLN A 13 -17.92 -39.66 29.02
CA GLN A 13 -16.62 -40.26 29.36
C GLN A 13 -15.39 -39.36 29.02
N LYS A 14 -14.65 -39.01 30.08
CA LYS A 14 -13.18 -38.97 30.27
C LYS A 14 -12.29 -38.11 29.32
N LYS A 15 -11.81 -37.00 29.90
CA LYS A 15 -10.53 -36.28 29.69
C LYS A 15 -10.04 -36.07 28.25
N TRP A 16 -10.04 -34.82 27.77
CA TRP A 16 -8.85 -34.15 27.18
C TRP A 16 -8.93 -32.65 27.51
N ALA A 17 -7.78 -32.08 27.88
CA ALA A 17 -7.64 -30.75 28.47
C ALA A 17 -8.13 -29.62 27.55
N SER A 18 -8.75 -28.64 28.19
CA SER A 18 -9.25 -27.39 27.63
C SER A 18 -8.24 -26.67 26.74
N GLN A 19 -8.63 -26.40 25.50
CA GLN A 19 -8.15 -25.21 24.79
C GLN A 19 -9.34 -24.29 24.55
N CYS A 20 -9.60 -23.40 25.50
CA CYS A 20 -10.33 -22.18 25.20
C CYS A 20 -9.39 -21.30 24.37
N ARG A 21 -9.57 -21.26 23.04
CA ARG A 21 -9.05 -20.12 22.28
C ARG A 21 -9.90 -18.91 22.65
N VAL A 22 -9.29 -17.95 23.33
CA VAL A 22 -9.83 -16.60 23.44
C VAL A 22 -9.98 -16.08 22.01
N TYR A 23 -11.21 -15.84 21.57
CA TYR A 23 -11.45 -15.07 20.35
C TYR A 23 -11.18 -13.61 20.72
N LEU A 24 -9.90 -13.21 20.65
CA LEU A 24 -9.55 -11.80 20.59
C LEU A 24 -10.26 -11.23 19.34
N PRO A 25 -10.89 -10.04 19.41
CA PRO A 25 -11.30 -9.37 18.18
C PRO A 25 -10.07 -9.35 17.28
N MET A 26 -10.22 -9.85 16.05
CA MET A 26 -9.13 -9.85 15.09
C MET A 26 -8.76 -8.38 14.89
N ASP A 27 -7.70 -7.92 15.56
CA ASP A 27 -7.27 -6.54 15.46
C ASP A 27 -7.11 -6.24 13.98
N ALA A 28 -7.84 -5.22 13.50
CA ALA A 28 -7.71 -4.78 12.13
C ALA A 28 -6.22 -4.55 11.83
N SER A 29 -5.75 -5.15 10.74
CA SER A 29 -4.34 -5.07 10.36
C SER A 29 -3.94 -3.61 10.21
N LEU A 30 -2.65 -3.31 10.39
CA LEU A 30 -2.16 -1.95 10.17
C LEU A 30 -2.51 -1.45 8.76
N ILE A 31 -2.46 -2.34 7.76
CA ILE A 31 -2.90 -2.08 6.39
C ILE A 31 -4.36 -1.62 6.34
N ASP A 32 -5.29 -2.34 6.96
CA ASP A 32 -6.73 -1.95 6.97
C ASP A 32 -6.93 -0.58 7.64
N LYS A 33 -6.27 -0.36 8.78
CA LYS A 33 -6.34 0.92 9.52
C LYS A 33 -5.78 2.08 8.70
N THR A 34 -4.64 1.89 8.04
CA THR A 34 -4.01 2.90 7.18
C THR A 34 -4.86 3.16 5.94
N CYS A 35 -5.28 2.12 5.23
CA CYS A 35 -6.02 2.28 3.97
C CYS A 35 -7.39 2.93 4.15
N LYS A 36 -8.05 2.76 5.31
CA LYS A 36 -9.30 3.46 5.65
C LYS A 36 -9.15 4.98 5.75
N GLN A 37 -7.93 5.47 5.96
CA GLN A 37 -7.62 6.90 6.00
C GLN A 37 -7.25 7.45 4.61
N THR A 38 -7.23 6.61 3.57
CA THR A 38 -6.92 7.02 2.21
C THR A 38 -8.20 7.27 1.42
N PRO A 39 -8.19 8.16 0.42
CA PRO A 39 -9.34 8.37 -0.46
C PRO A 39 -9.72 7.14 -1.30
N ASN A 40 -8.79 6.20 -1.49
CA ASN A 40 -9.00 5.00 -2.29
C ASN A 40 -8.52 3.74 -1.56
N TYR A 41 -9.42 3.19 -0.75
CA TYR A 41 -9.16 2.02 0.08
C TYR A 41 -8.68 0.81 -0.72
N ASP A 42 -9.38 0.45 -1.80
CA ASP A 42 -9.10 -0.77 -2.57
C ASP A 42 -7.74 -0.71 -3.27
N VAL A 43 -7.38 0.46 -3.81
CA VAL A 43 -6.05 0.67 -4.41
C VAL A 43 -4.97 0.59 -3.33
N CYS A 44 -5.18 1.18 -2.16
CA CYS A 44 -4.22 1.08 -1.05
C CYS A 44 -4.01 -0.38 -0.61
N VAL A 45 -5.10 -1.12 -0.35
CA VAL A 45 -5.04 -2.51 0.12
C VAL A 45 -4.39 -3.41 -0.92
N SER A 46 -4.80 -3.31 -2.18
CA SER A 46 -4.22 -4.13 -3.25
C SER A 46 -2.74 -3.83 -3.45
N THR A 47 -2.34 -2.55 -3.42
CA THR A 47 -0.94 -2.14 -3.58
C THR A 47 -0.08 -2.70 -2.44
N LEU A 48 -0.48 -2.51 -1.18
CA LEU A 48 0.28 -3.00 -0.03
C LEU A 48 0.31 -4.53 0.02
N ASN A 49 -0.82 -5.22 -0.18
CA ASN A 49 -0.84 -6.68 -0.13
C ASN A 49 -0.06 -7.35 -1.27
N SER A 50 0.17 -6.64 -2.39
CA SER A 50 0.98 -7.16 -3.50
C SER A 50 2.47 -7.20 -3.15
N ASP A 51 2.91 -6.41 -2.17
CA ASP A 51 4.30 -6.37 -1.73
C ASP A 51 4.52 -7.29 -0.52
N PRO A 52 5.39 -8.32 -0.62
CA PRO A 52 5.65 -9.23 0.50
C PRO A 52 6.25 -8.52 1.72
N ARG A 53 6.90 -7.37 1.54
CA ARG A 53 7.48 -6.55 2.62
C ARG A 53 6.42 -5.97 3.56
N SER A 54 5.15 -5.92 3.13
CA SER A 54 4.03 -5.41 3.95
C SER A 54 3.72 -6.31 5.15
N THR A 55 4.14 -7.58 5.11
CA THR A 55 3.92 -8.50 6.23
C THR A 55 4.74 -8.07 7.45
N GLY A 56 4.05 -7.58 8.48
CA GLY A 56 4.70 -7.12 9.72
C GLY A 56 5.37 -5.74 9.60
N ALA A 57 5.16 -5.02 8.50
CA ALA A 57 5.64 -3.65 8.36
C ALA A 57 4.92 -2.71 9.35
N ASP A 58 5.68 -1.74 9.88
CA ASP A 58 5.13 -0.59 10.58
C ASP A 58 4.70 0.51 9.59
N VAL A 59 4.23 1.66 10.09
CA VAL A 59 3.77 2.77 9.23
C VAL A 59 4.87 3.28 8.32
N LYS A 60 6.13 3.30 8.79
CA LYS A 60 7.29 3.68 7.97
C LYS A 60 7.49 2.67 6.83
N GLY A 61 7.46 1.38 7.13
CA GLY A 61 7.58 0.31 6.14
C GLY A 61 6.47 0.37 5.10
N LEU A 62 5.22 0.53 5.51
CA LEU A 62 4.08 0.70 4.59
C LEU A 62 4.21 1.97 3.73
N GLY A 63 4.71 3.07 4.31
CA GLY A 63 4.98 4.32 3.59
C GLY A 63 6.04 4.13 2.50
N LEU A 64 7.15 3.47 2.80
CA LEU A 64 8.21 3.18 1.82
C LEU A 64 7.70 2.28 0.68
N ILE A 65 6.88 1.27 1.00
CA ILE A 65 6.26 0.42 -0.02
C ILE A 65 5.37 1.23 -0.95
N MET A 66 4.60 2.18 -0.42
CA MET A 66 3.76 3.05 -1.24
C MET A 66 4.59 4.00 -2.11
N VAL A 67 5.71 4.55 -1.59
CA VAL A 67 6.65 5.35 -2.40
C VAL A 67 7.24 4.54 -3.54
N ASP A 68 7.64 3.29 -3.30
CA ASP A 68 8.12 2.39 -4.35
C ASP A 68 7.04 2.11 -5.39
N ALA A 69 5.79 1.89 -4.97
CA ALA A 69 4.67 1.68 -5.89
C ALA A 69 4.40 2.94 -6.76
N VAL A 70 4.48 4.14 -6.18
CA VAL A 70 4.38 5.40 -6.92
C VAL A 70 5.52 5.53 -7.94
N LYS A 71 6.76 5.22 -7.55
CA LYS A 71 7.92 5.24 -8.45
C LYS A 71 7.71 4.33 -9.66
N ASP A 72 7.24 3.11 -9.44
CA ASP A 72 7.01 2.14 -10.52
C ASP A 72 5.93 2.64 -11.49
N LYS A 73 4.83 3.18 -10.97
CA LYS A 73 3.74 3.74 -11.79
C LYS A 73 4.16 5.00 -12.53
N ALA A 74 4.89 5.92 -11.88
CA ALA A 74 5.41 7.13 -12.50
C ALA A 74 6.41 6.81 -13.61
N THR A 75 7.28 5.83 -13.40
CA THR A 75 8.22 5.33 -14.43
C THR A 75 7.47 4.76 -15.63
N GLY A 76 6.45 3.93 -15.39
CA GLY A 76 5.61 3.40 -16.46
C GLY A 76 4.86 4.49 -17.24
N ALA A 77 4.34 5.50 -16.54
CA ALA A 77 3.64 6.62 -17.14
C ALA A 77 4.60 7.50 -17.98
N LEU A 78 5.79 7.81 -17.48
CA LEU A 78 6.82 8.55 -18.21
C LEU A 78 7.19 7.83 -19.51
N ASN A 79 7.52 6.53 -19.41
CA ASN A 79 7.85 5.73 -20.59
C ASN A 79 6.73 5.76 -21.63
N LYS A 80 5.47 5.67 -21.18
CA LYS A 80 4.33 5.72 -22.08
C LYS A 80 4.14 7.10 -22.71
N ALA A 81 4.32 8.17 -21.95
CA ALA A 81 4.24 9.53 -22.44
C ALA A 81 5.33 9.80 -23.49
N ASP A 82 6.56 9.33 -23.27
CA ASP A 82 7.67 9.43 -24.23
C ASP A 82 7.37 8.66 -25.53
N GLU A 83 6.79 7.47 -25.45
CA GLU A 83 6.35 6.71 -26.64
C GLU A 83 5.30 7.46 -27.45
N LEU A 84 4.34 8.09 -26.78
CA LEU A 84 3.28 8.87 -27.43
C LEU A 84 3.84 10.15 -28.04
N LEU A 85 4.77 10.82 -27.35
CA LEU A 85 5.39 12.05 -27.84
C LEU A 85 6.21 11.81 -29.12
N LYS A 86 6.86 10.64 -29.24
CA LYS A 86 7.52 10.22 -30.49
C LYS A 86 6.55 10.10 -31.66
N GLN A 87 5.29 9.76 -31.41
CA GLN A 87 4.24 9.62 -32.43
C GLN A 87 3.55 10.95 -32.74
N SER A 88 3.51 11.87 -31.77
CA SER A 88 2.96 13.22 -31.93
C SER A 88 3.97 14.29 -31.49
N PRO A 89 5.05 14.52 -32.26
CA PRO A 89 6.07 15.49 -31.88
C PRO A 89 5.48 16.90 -31.73
N GLY A 90 5.76 17.55 -30.60
CA GLY A 90 5.31 18.92 -30.32
C GLY A 90 3.96 19.03 -29.58
N ASP A 91 3.32 17.90 -29.27
CA ASP A 91 2.14 17.87 -28.40
C ASP A 91 2.48 18.44 -27.02
N GLN A 92 1.87 19.58 -26.69
CA GLN A 92 2.16 20.32 -25.46
C GLN A 92 1.69 19.59 -24.21
N ALA A 93 0.60 18.81 -24.29
CA ALA A 93 0.10 18.05 -23.16
C ALA A 93 1.07 16.91 -22.83
N LEU A 94 1.57 16.20 -23.84
CA LEU A 94 2.55 15.14 -23.65
C LEU A 94 3.89 15.69 -23.14
N LEU A 95 4.35 16.83 -23.66
CA LEU A 95 5.54 17.50 -23.14
C LEU A 95 5.39 17.89 -21.66
N SER A 96 4.23 18.41 -21.27
CA SER A 96 3.94 18.73 -19.87
C SER A 96 3.91 17.47 -19.01
N CYS A 97 3.28 16.39 -19.46
CA CYS A 97 3.25 15.11 -18.74
C CYS A 97 4.67 14.55 -18.51
N VAL A 98 5.51 14.54 -19.56
CA VAL A 98 6.91 14.10 -19.46
C VAL A 98 7.67 14.94 -18.43
N LYS A 99 7.51 16.26 -18.45
CA LYS A 99 8.14 17.16 -17.47
C LYS A 99 7.71 16.82 -16.03
N THR A 100 6.40 16.73 -15.80
CA THR A 100 5.85 16.44 -14.46
C THR A 100 6.31 15.08 -13.94
N TYR A 101 6.27 14.03 -14.75
CA TYR A 101 6.74 12.71 -14.28
C TYR A 101 8.25 12.66 -14.05
N ASN A 102 9.05 13.44 -14.77
CA ASN A 102 10.46 13.60 -14.46
C ASN A 102 10.65 14.29 -13.09
N GLU A 103 9.91 15.35 -12.79
CA GLU A 103 9.94 16.03 -11.49
C GLU A 103 9.55 15.07 -10.35
N VAL A 104 8.47 14.30 -10.52
CA VAL A 104 8.05 13.28 -9.54
C VAL A 104 9.16 12.26 -9.27
N LEU A 105 9.81 11.76 -10.33
CA LEU A 105 10.84 10.73 -10.20
C LEU A 105 12.16 11.27 -9.66
N GLN A 106 12.50 12.52 -9.96
CA GLN A 106 13.78 13.13 -9.58
C GLN A 106 13.73 13.82 -8.21
N ASN A 107 12.56 14.31 -7.80
CA ASN A 107 12.39 15.14 -6.60
C ASN A 107 11.45 14.50 -5.58
N ASP A 108 10.19 14.26 -5.94
CA ASP A 108 9.15 13.85 -4.97
C ASP A 108 9.38 12.44 -4.42
N VAL A 109 9.68 11.47 -5.30
CA VAL A 109 9.93 10.08 -4.90
C VAL A 109 11.16 10.00 -3.97
N PRO A 110 12.32 10.60 -4.32
CA PRO A 110 13.46 10.66 -3.39
C PRO A 110 13.14 11.37 -2.07
N GLN A 111 12.44 12.50 -2.10
CA GLN A 111 12.04 13.23 -0.90
C GLN A 111 11.15 12.37 0.00
N GLY A 112 10.10 11.74 -0.55
CA GLY A 112 9.21 10.86 0.20
C GLY A 112 9.94 9.66 0.82
N SER A 113 10.85 9.03 0.06
CA SER A 113 11.68 7.93 0.55
C SER A 113 12.58 8.36 1.71
N GLN A 114 13.25 9.50 1.59
CA GLN A 114 14.10 10.06 2.65
C GLN A 114 13.28 10.42 3.89
N ALA A 115 12.14 11.07 3.70
CA ALA A 115 11.26 11.50 4.77
C ALA A 115 10.75 10.31 5.61
N PHE A 116 10.26 9.24 4.97
CA PHE A 116 9.91 8.01 5.70
C PHE A 116 11.13 7.35 6.35
N THR A 117 12.29 7.36 5.69
CA THR A 117 13.53 6.81 6.28
C THR A 117 13.90 7.52 7.58
N GLN A 118 13.73 8.84 7.64
CA GLN A 118 14.03 9.68 8.79
C GLN A 118 12.90 9.73 9.85
N GLY A 119 11.73 9.12 9.55
CA GLY A 119 10.56 9.18 10.42
C GLY A 119 9.81 10.52 10.37
N ASP A 120 10.09 11.35 9.36
CA ASP A 120 9.43 12.63 9.13
C ASP A 120 8.32 12.50 8.10
N SER A 121 7.20 11.88 8.50
CA SER A 121 6.07 11.66 7.58
C SER A 121 5.41 12.95 7.08
N LYS A 122 5.63 14.10 7.74
CA LYS A 122 5.09 15.38 7.28
C LYS A 122 5.80 15.87 6.03
N SER A 123 7.13 15.77 6.00
CA SER A 123 7.92 16.10 4.82
C SER A 123 7.64 15.18 3.63
N ALA A 124 7.14 13.95 3.89
CA ALA A 124 6.69 13.03 2.84
C ALA A 124 5.36 13.46 2.19
N GLU A 125 4.50 14.21 2.90
CA GLU A 125 3.19 14.67 2.40
C GLU A 125 3.32 15.90 1.49
N GLN A 126 4.27 16.78 1.75
CA GLN A 126 4.34 18.11 1.13
C GLN A 126 4.75 18.07 -0.35
N GLY A 127 5.47 17.03 -0.80
CA GLY A 127 6.07 17.01 -2.14
C GLY A 127 7.04 18.18 -2.36
N HIS A 128 7.55 18.33 -3.58
CA HIS A 128 8.24 19.53 -4.02
C HIS A 128 7.27 20.45 -4.77
N GLU A 129 7.14 21.69 -4.29
CA GLU A 129 6.50 22.81 -4.99
C GLU A 129 7.52 23.58 -5.87
#